data_AF-E9AU43-F1
#
_entry.id   AF-E9AU43-F1
#
_cell.length_a   1.000
_cell.length_b   1.000
_cell.length_c   1.000
_cell.angle_alpha   90.00
_cell.angle_beta   90.00
_cell.angle_gamma   90.00
#
_symmetry.space_group_name_H-M   'P 1'
#
loop_
_entity.id
_entity.type
_entity.pdbx_description
1 polymer ?
#
loop_
_entity_poly.entity_id
_entity_poly.type
_entity_poly.pdbx_seq_one_letter_code
_entity_poly.pdbx_strand_id
1 'polypeptide(L)'
;MILPHAEEVELRRGSSPGTITSTTGRVNRVAVATSSEENQQAVSQDRREGRDGAVKCPTTSASPGPSSKKDCFQATAAHSRCPLSAPRRAAYEFHDMFGFLVTEAEKAAEDYERRNNGYSRAYLDKWQYMITHWASVKQDTLKRYCRRGVPQPKRRTVWQHLLQSWGMKDRCPGEYMRLHSQPLDSNDLADVIARDLDRTFPTNRLFSMKSGQGQQMLCRILHAYANYNPGVGYCQGMGFLAATLILQVEEEEDVFWAFVAVMENTKYNMKAVFAPSFPHLQCAFHVFEALMRQKMPKLYAHLHDRHPIPPCFYAVHWFMTVFTYYFNFGLVSRIWDMFLCEGWKPVYRIALALLKIEERRLLSLNTDTELLLALKGIQESKRPVELLKTALKIRFKSAYVNQLMDEYHAQPR
;
A
#
# COMPACT_ATOMS: atom_id res chain seq x y z
N MET A 1 -11.07 -17.85 25.49
CA MET A 1 -11.88 -17.19 24.44
C MET A 1 -11.25 -17.50 23.10
N ILE A 2 -11.95 -18.33 22.33
CA ILE A 2 -11.51 -18.88 21.04
C ILE A 2 -11.71 -17.78 20.00
N LEU A 3 -10.64 -17.33 19.33
CA LEU A 3 -10.74 -16.48 18.14
C LEU A 3 -11.16 -17.39 16.98
N PRO A 4 -12.40 -17.29 16.46
CA PRO A 4 -12.79 -18.07 15.31
C PRO A 4 -12.16 -17.47 14.06
N HIS A 5 -11.80 -18.38 13.16
CA HIS A 5 -11.58 -18.19 11.73
C HIS A 5 -12.01 -16.83 11.16
N ALA A 6 -11.03 -16.12 10.60
CA ALA A 6 -11.29 -15.13 9.56
C ALA A 6 -11.67 -15.88 8.26
N GLU A 7 -12.88 -16.45 8.23
CA GLU A 7 -13.53 -16.86 7.00
C GLU A 7 -14.46 -15.75 6.51
N GLU A 8 -14.16 -15.26 5.31
CA GLU A 8 -15.12 -14.58 4.45
C GLU A 8 -16.28 -15.55 4.19
N VAL A 9 -17.50 -15.10 4.49
CA VAL A 9 -18.72 -15.81 4.11
C VAL A 9 -18.86 -15.75 2.59
N GLU A 10 -18.48 -16.83 1.91
CA GLU A 10 -18.93 -17.13 0.54
C GLU A 10 -20.44 -17.39 0.55
N LEU A 11 -21.22 -16.44 0.05
CA LEU A 11 -22.58 -16.70 -0.42
C LEU A 11 -22.51 -17.28 -1.84
N ARG A 12 -22.56 -18.61 -1.96
CA ARG A 12 -22.87 -19.28 -3.24
C ARG A 12 -24.38 -19.46 -3.39
N ARG A 13 -24.98 -18.77 -4.37
CA ARG A 13 -25.70 -19.36 -5.52
C ARG A 13 -26.24 -18.26 -6.45
N GLY A 14 -25.77 -18.25 -7.70
CA GLY A 14 -26.50 -17.72 -8.85
C GLY A 14 -25.94 -16.46 -9.54
N SER A 15 -25.07 -16.67 -10.53
CA SER A 15 -24.96 -15.90 -11.79
C SER A 15 -24.43 -14.45 -11.80
N SER A 16 -23.26 -14.31 -12.46
CA SER A 16 -22.63 -13.15 -13.11
C SER A 16 -21.87 -12.09 -12.27
N PRO A 17 -20.69 -11.61 -12.74
CA PRO A 17 -19.70 -10.92 -11.92
C PRO A 17 -19.96 -9.39 -11.83
N GLY A 18 -20.13 -8.90 -10.61
CA GLY A 18 -20.17 -7.47 -10.29
C GLY A 18 -18.83 -6.98 -9.73
N THR A 19 -18.18 -6.11 -10.49
CA THR A 19 -16.96 -5.37 -10.17
C THR A 19 -17.05 -4.64 -8.82
N ILE A 20 -16.18 -4.97 -7.86
CA ILE A 20 -15.90 -4.11 -6.70
C ILE A 20 -14.85 -3.09 -7.15
N THR A 21 -15.33 -1.89 -7.44
CA THR A 21 -14.51 -0.71 -7.69
C THR A 21 -14.14 -0.07 -6.35
N SER A 22 -12.84 0.06 -6.09
CA SER A 22 -12.32 1.12 -5.20
C SER A 22 -11.48 2.04 -6.05
N THR A 23 -12.12 3.11 -6.51
CA THR A 23 -11.54 4.16 -7.36
C THR A 23 -11.26 5.37 -6.47
N THR A 24 -10.00 5.62 -6.08
CA THR A 24 -9.61 6.98 -5.72
C THR A 24 -9.49 7.79 -7.01
N GLY A 25 -10.55 8.53 -7.33
CA GLY A 25 -10.54 9.51 -8.41
C GLY A 25 -11.92 9.93 -8.86
N ARG A 26 -12.46 11.01 -8.27
CA ARG A 26 -13.46 11.81 -8.98
C ARG A 26 -13.20 13.30 -8.82
N VAL A 27 -12.94 13.92 -9.96
CA VAL A 27 -13.05 15.35 -10.25
C VAL A 27 -14.51 15.61 -10.62
N ASN A 28 -15.19 16.53 -9.93
CA ASN A 28 -16.46 17.05 -10.41
C ASN A 28 -16.20 18.22 -11.36
N ARG A 29 -16.55 18.05 -12.64
CA ARG A 29 -16.91 19.16 -13.54
C ARG A 29 -18.42 19.33 -13.47
N VAL A 30 -18.87 20.49 -12.98
CA VAL A 30 -20.26 20.92 -13.09
C VAL A 30 -20.45 21.48 -14.51
N ALA A 31 -21.30 20.83 -15.30
CA ALA A 31 -21.87 21.40 -16.51
C ALA A 31 -23.37 21.59 -16.28
N VAL A 32 -23.80 22.84 -16.37
CA VAL A 32 -25.18 23.29 -16.31
C VAL A 32 -25.87 22.91 -17.63
N ALA A 33 -27.05 22.31 -17.55
CA ALA A 33 -28.06 22.42 -18.60
C ALA A 33 -29.48 22.33 -18.00
N THR A 34 -30.30 23.21 -18.54
CA THR A 34 -31.65 23.67 -18.19
C THR A 34 -32.79 22.70 -18.54
N SER A 35 -33.86 22.73 -17.75
CA SER A 35 -35.29 22.63 -18.18
C SER A 35 -36.17 22.85 -16.93
N SER A 36 -36.75 24.03 -16.72
CA SER A 36 -38.09 24.49 -17.16
C SER A 36 -39.26 23.94 -16.33
N GLU A 37 -39.88 24.83 -15.53
CA GLU A 37 -41.32 25.03 -15.25
C GLU A 37 -41.46 25.85 -13.94
N GLU A 38 -41.71 27.16 -14.07
CA GLU A 38 -42.98 27.84 -13.80
C GLU A 38 -43.37 27.98 -12.32
N ASN A 39 -43.17 29.18 -11.74
CA ASN A 39 -44.29 29.93 -11.15
C ASN A 39 -43.97 31.42 -10.85
N GLN A 40 -44.70 32.28 -11.55
CA GLN A 40 -45.36 33.54 -11.19
C GLN A 40 -44.76 34.59 -10.21
N GLN A 41 -44.76 35.82 -10.75
CA GLN A 41 -45.09 37.13 -10.16
C GLN A 41 -44.08 37.83 -9.21
N ALA A 42 -43.50 38.95 -9.67
CA ALA A 42 -44.00 40.31 -9.35
C ALA A 42 -42.94 41.42 -9.58
N VAL A 43 -43.31 42.38 -10.45
CA VAL A 43 -43.26 43.85 -10.25
C VAL A 43 -41.92 44.63 -10.35
N SER A 44 -41.99 45.59 -11.30
CA SER A 44 -41.44 46.97 -11.37
C SER A 44 -39.98 47.28 -11.74
N GLN A 45 -39.89 48.07 -12.83
CA GLN A 45 -39.12 49.34 -13.04
C GLN A 45 -37.61 49.33 -12.72
N ASP A 46 -36.68 49.89 -13.50
CA ASP A 46 -36.72 51.17 -14.19
C ASP A 46 -35.49 51.32 -15.14
N ARG A 47 -35.72 52.02 -16.27
CA ARG A 47 -34.90 53.04 -16.95
C ARG A 47 -33.38 52.93 -17.29
N ARG A 48 -33.15 53.38 -18.54
CA ARG A 48 -32.11 54.31 -19.11
C ARG A 48 -30.85 53.69 -19.74
N GLU A 49 -30.73 53.82 -21.08
CA GLU A 49 -29.93 54.83 -21.85
C GLU A 49 -28.43 54.52 -21.82
N GLY A 50 -27.64 54.50 -22.89
CA GLY A 50 -27.82 54.80 -24.31
C GLY A 50 -26.42 54.87 -24.98
N ARG A 51 -26.40 54.99 -26.32
CA ARG A 51 -25.29 55.42 -27.21
C ARG A 51 -24.06 54.49 -27.32
N ASP A 52 -23.30 54.46 -28.40
CA ASP A 52 -23.35 54.83 -29.82
C ASP A 52 -22.04 54.26 -30.40
N GLY A 53 -21.99 53.94 -31.70
CA GLY A 53 -20.69 53.74 -32.37
C GLY A 53 -20.68 52.72 -33.49
N ALA A 54 -21.21 53.14 -34.65
CA ALA A 54 -21.08 52.44 -35.92
C ALA A 54 -19.61 52.30 -36.39
N VAL A 55 -19.34 51.39 -37.32
CA VAL A 55 -18.86 51.70 -38.69
C VAL A 55 -18.55 50.44 -39.52
N LYS A 56 -19.34 50.32 -40.61
CA LYS A 56 -19.05 49.88 -42.00
C LYS A 56 -18.68 48.43 -42.37
N CYS A 57 -19.61 47.82 -43.13
CA CYS A 57 -19.36 46.88 -44.24
C CYS A 57 -18.71 47.60 -45.46
N PRO A 58 -18.30 46.86 -46.51
CA PRO A 58 -19.27 46.59 -47.59
C PRO A 58 -19.21 45.19 -48.22
N THR A 59 -20.36 44.83 -48.74
CA THR A 59 -20.75 43.77 -49.68
C THR A 59 -20.04 43.80 -51.04
N THR A 60 -19.91 42.65 -51.70
CA THR A 60 -20.31 42.50 -53.12
C THR A 60 -20.56 41.03 -53.50
N SER A 61 -21.65 40.86 -54.24
CA SER A 61 -22.22 39.67 -54.89
C SER A 61 -21.61 39.37 -56.26
N ALA A 62 -21.70 38.12 -56.75
CA ALA A 62 -22.33 37.75 -58.05
C ALA A 62 -21.96 36.33 -58.53
N SER A 63 -22.98 35.53 -58.88
CA SER A 63 -22.98 34.42 -59.87
C SER A 63 -23.15 35.01 -61.30
N PRO A 64 -23.06 34.30 -62.48
CA PRO A 64 -23.57 32.96 -62.84
C PRO A 64 -22.71 32.10 -63.84
N GLY A 65 -23.21 30.90 -64.24
CA GLY A 65 -22.57 29.87 -65.12
C GLY A 65 -22.47 30.21 -66.63
N PRO A 66 -22.51 29.28 -67.65
CA PRO A 66 -22.77 27.80 -67.65
C PRO A 66 -21.94 26.90 -68.66
N SER A 67 -22.25 25.59 -68.71
CA SER A 67 -22.21 24.65 -69.89
C SER A 67 -20.84 24.17 -70.45
N SER A 68 -20.60 22.97 -71.02
CA SER A 68 -21.28 21.67 -71.23
C SER A 68 -20.30 20.59 -71.77
N LYS A 69 -20.70 19.30 -71.74
CA LYS A 69 -20.31 18.13 -72.61
C LYS A 69 -18.95 17.45 -72.34
N LYS A 70 -18.75 16.11 -72.36
CA LYS A 70 -19.50 14.97 -72.96
C LYS A 70 -18.94 13.60 -72.46
N ASP A 71 -19.81 12.58 -72.45
CA ASP A 71 -19.64 11.12 -72.73
C ASP A 71 -18.70 10.23 -71.86
N CYS A 72 -18.88 8.91 -71.61
CA CYS A 72 -19.99 7.94 -71.57
C CYS A 72 -19.41 6.54 -71.15
N PHE A 73 -20.19 5.70 -70.42
CA PHE A 73 -19.98 4.27 -70.05
C PHE A 73 -18.76 3.89 -69.17
N GLN A 74 -18.77 2.91 -68.25
CA GLN A 74 -19.50 1.64 -68.11
C GLN A 74 -19.56 1.20 -66.61
N ALA A 75 -20.55 0.39 -66.24
CA ALA A 75 -20.80 -0.15 -64.91
C ALA A 75 -19.74 -1.19 -64.44
N THR A 76 -19.51 -1.30 -63.11
CA THR A 76 -19.39 -2.59 -62.37
C THR A 76 -19.14 -2.41 -60.86
N ALA A 77 -19.87 -3.23 -60.10
CA ALA A 77 -19.59 -3.76 -58.76
C ALA A 77 -19.31 -2.82 -57.56
N ALA A 78 -20.33 -2.68 -56.70
CA ALA A 78 -20.16 -2.30 -55.31
C ALA A 78 -19.34 -3.37 -54.55
N HIS A 79 -18.20 -2.96 -53.99
CA HIS A 79 -17.51 -3.69 -52.93
C HIS A 79 -17.49 -2.80 -51.69
N SER A 80 -18.27 -3.23 -50.69
CA SER A 80 -18.31 -2.69 -49.34
C SER A 80 -16.89 -2.66 -48.76
N ARG A 81 -16.29 -1.48 -48.67
CA ARG A 81 -15.07 -1.29 -47.89
C ARG A 81 -15.46 -1.27 -46.42
N CYS A 82 -15.15 -2.37 -45.74
CA CYS A 82 -15.04 -2.40 -44.28
C CYS A 82 -14.01 -1.34 -43.86
N PRO A 83 -14.35 -0.38 -42.98
CA PRO A 83 -13.34 0.53 -42.46
C PRO A 83 -12.41 -0.30 -41.56
N LEU A 84 -11.17 -0.48 -42.01
CA LEU A 84 -10.08 -1.01 -41.21
C LEU A 84 -10.02 -0.21 -39.91
N SER A 85 -10.54 -0.79 -38.83
CA SER A 85 -10.40 -0.23 -37.50
C SER A 85 -8.90 -0.11 -37.22
N ALA A 86 -8.43 1.12 -37.07
CA ALA A 86 -7.08 1.38 -36.58
C ALA A 86 -6.89 0.60 -35.27
N PRO A 87 -5.74 -0.06 -35.05
CA PRO A 87 -5.50 -0.75 -33.80
C PRO A 87 -5.68 0.27 -32.67
N ARG A 88 -6.64 0.00 -31.76
CA ARG A 88 -6.79 0.75 -30.51
C ARG A 88 -5.40 0.82 -29.90
N ARG A 89 -4.81 2.02 -29.81
CA ARG A 89 -3.56 2.24 -29.07
C ARG A 89 -3.75 1.60 -27.71
N ALA A 90 -2.97 0.56 -27.40
CA ALA A 90 -2.94 -0.01 -26.06
C ALA A 90 -2.69 1.15 -25.09
N ALA A 91 -3.57 1.32 -24.10
CA ALA A 91 -3.37 2.33 -23.07
C ALA A 91 -2.01 2.06 -22.42
N TYR A 92 -1.13 3.06 -22.38
CA TYR A 92 0.20 2.89 -21.81
C TYR A 92 0.05 2.68 -20.29
N GLU A 93 0.55 1.57 -19.78
CA GLU A 93 0.50 1.27 -18.33
C GLU A 93 1.66 1.96 -17.61
N PHE A 94 1.34 2.88 -16.71
CA PHE A 94 2.33 3.54 -15.87
C PHE A 94 2.56 2.74 -14.59
N HIS A 95 3.82 2.68 -14.18
CA HIS A 95 4.21 2.04 -12.94
C HIS A 95 5.14 2.94 -12.14
N ASP A 96 5.02 2.86 -10.81
CA ASP A 96 5.94 3.53 -9.89
C ASP A 96 7.35 2.89 -9.93
N MET A 97 8.29 3.46 -9.18
CA MET A 97 9.66 2.97 -9.13
C MET A 97 9.81 1.56 -8.54
N PHE A 98 8.75 1.02 -7.91
CA PHE A 98 8.70 -0.31 -7.31
C PHE A 98 7.92 -1.30 -8.18
N GLY A 99 7.41 -0.86 -9.32
CA GLY A 99 6.71 -1.69 -10.29
C GLY A 99 5.21 -1.86 -10.01
N PHE A 100 4.59 -1.04 -9.15
CA PHE A 100 3.14 -1.02 -8.96
C PHE A 100 2.46 -0.13 -10.00
N LEU A 101 1.32 -0.58 -10.53
CA LEU A 101 0.49 0.23 -11.42
C LEU A 101 0.06 1.52 -10.73
N VAL A 102 0.22 2.64 -11.43
CA VAL A 102 -0.16 3.98 -11.00
C VAL A 102 -0.78 4.74 -12.15
N THR A 103 -1.47 5.83 -11.85
CA THR A 103 -1.95 6.76 -12.87
C THR A 103 -0.79 7.55 -13.49
N GLU A 104 -1.01 8.11 -14.69
CA GLU A 104 -0.06 9.02 -15.34
C GLU A 104 0.29 10.22 -14.45
N ALA A 105 -0.70 10.77 -13.75
CA ALA A 105 -0.50 11.91 -12.84
C ALA A 105 0.38 11.54 -11.63
N GLU A 106 0.16 10.37 -11.03
CA GLU A 106 0.99 9.87 -9.94
C GLU A 106 2.43 9.59 -10.41
N LYS A 107 2.57 9.02 -11.62
CA LYS A 107 3.90 8.79 -12.21
C LYS A 107 4.64 10.10 -12.48
N ALA A 108 3.95 11.10 -13.06
CA ALA A 108 4.53 12.42 -13.28
C ALA A 108 4.95 13.10 -11.96
N ALA A 109 4.13 12.96 -10.90
CA ALA A 109 4.45 13.48 -9.57
C ALA A 109 5.66 12.76 -8.95
N GLU A 110 5.74 11.43 -9.04
CA GLU A 110 6.91 10.66 -8.60
C GLU A 110 8.18 11.11 -9.33
N ASP A 111 8.13 11.22 -10.66
CA ASP A 111 9.28 11.60 -11.47
C ASP A 111 9.73 13.04 -11.21
N TYR A 112 8.80 13.95 -10.90
CA TYR A 112 9.11 15.31 -10.45
C TYR A 112 9.82 15.29 -9.09
N GLU A 113 9.26 14.59 -8.10
CA GLU A 113 9.86 14.46 -6.77
C GLU A 113 11.25 13.82 -6.82
N ARG A 114 11.45 12.79 -7.64
CA ARG A 114 12.77 12.16 -7.82
C ARG A 114 13.80 13.10 -8.42
N ARG A 115 13.40 13.98 -9.34
CA ARG A 115 14.28 14.96 -9.97
C ARG A 115 14.61 16.12 -9.04
N ASN A 116 13.63 16.61 -8.28
CA ASN A 116 13.75 17.84 -7.51
C ASN A 116 14.16 17.59 -6.05
N ASN A 117 13.72 16.48 -5.48
CA ASN A 117 13.91 16.12 -4.07
C ASN A 117 14.74 14.83 -3.93
N GLY A 118 15.62 14.56 -4.90
CA GLY A 118 16.59 13.48 -4.84
C GLY A 118 17.54 13.61 -3.65
N TYR A 119 18.22 12.51 -3.33
CA TYR A 119 19.21 12.50 -2.26
C TYR A 119 20.42 13.38 -2.63
N SER A 120 20.85 14.25 -1.71
CA SER A 120 22.08 15.00 -1.91
C SER A 120 23.29 14.06 -1.99
N ARG A 121 24.32 14.45 -2.76
CA ARG A 121 25.55 13.66 -2.90
C ARG A 121 26.17 13.32 -1.54
N ALA A 122 26.25 14.31 -0.64
CA ALA A 122 26.73 14.11 0.73
C ALA A 122 25.90 13.07 1.52
N TYR A 123 24.59 12.97 1.26
CA TYR A 123 23.74 11.97 1.89
C TYR A 123 24.03 10.56 1.38
N LEU A 124 24.22 10.41 0.06
CA LEU A 124 24.59 9.14 -0.57
C LEU A 124 25.99 8.67 -0.13
N ASP A 125 26.97 9.58 -0.12
CA ASP A 125 28.34 9.29 0.33
C ASP A 125 28.35 8.88 1.80
N LYS A 126 27.50 9.51 2.63
CA LYS A 126 27.39 9.12 4.04
C LYS A 126 26.81 7.71 4.21
N TRP A 127 25.80 7.34 3.42
CA TRP A 127 25.29 5.97 3.42
C TRP A 127 26.34 4.97 2.95
N GLN A 128 27.10 5.30 1.90
CA GLN A 128 28.19 4.46 1.43
C GLN A 128 29.24 4.25 2.52
N TYR A 129 29.66 5.32 3.19
CA TYR A 129 30.56 5.24 4.34
C TYR A 129 30.01 4.32 5.45
N MET A 130 28.72 4.48 5.79
CA MET A 130 28.08 3.67 6.84
C MET A 130 28.00 2.19 6.47
N ILE A 131 27.76 1.86 5.20
CA ILE A 131 27.74 0.47 4.71
C ILE A 131 29.14 -0.13 4.81
N THR A 132 30.17 0.58 4.33
CA THR A 132 31.56 0.09 4.38
C THR A 132 32.07 -0.10 5.82
N HIS A 133 31.60 0.71 6.77
CA HIS A 133 32.07 0.69 8.16
C HIS A 133 30.99 0.21 9.14
N TRP A 134 30.08 -0.66 8.69
CA TRP A 134 28.83 -1.01 9.40
C TRP A 134 29.01 -1.32 10.89
N ALA A 135 29.99 -2.15 11.24
CA ALA A 135 30.26 -2.56 12.62
C ALA A 135 30.65 -1.39 13.55
N SER A 136 31.22 -0.31 13.02
CA SER A 136 31.64 0.87 13.77
C SER A 136 30.57 1.96 13.87
N VAL A 137 29.48 1.84 13.10
CA VAL A 137 28.43 2.87 13.06
C VAL A 137 27.64 2.85 14.37
N LYS A 138 27.68 3.96 15.10
CA LYS A 138 26.88 4.15 16.33
C LYS A 138 25.39 3.95 16.03
N GLN A 139 24.71 3.18 16.89
CA GLN A 139 23.28 2.86 16.78
C GLN A 139 22.39 4.10 16.61
N ASP A 140 22.65 5.19 17.34
CA ASP A 140 21.85 6.41 17.22
C ASP A 140 22.01 7.11 15.86
N THR A 141 23.20 7.00 15.26
CA THR A 141 23.41 7.48 13.90
C THR A 141 22.61 6.62 12.93
N LEU A 142 22.67 5.30 13.05
CA LEU A 142 21.91 4.40 12.19
C LEU A 142 20.40 4.67 12.26
N LYS A 143 19.85 4.76 13.47
CA LYS A 143 18.43 5.11 13.70
C LYS A 143 18.04 6.43 13.06
N ARG A 144 18.88 7.47 13.22
CA ARG A 144 18.62 8.79 12.61
C ARG A 144 18.55 8.71 11.09
N TYR A 145 19.45 7.96 10.46
CA TYR A 145 19.50 7.81 9.02
C TYR A 145 18.38 6.90 8.49
N CYS A 146 18.04 5.80 9.14
CA CYS A 146 16.88 4.98 8.78
C CYS A 146 15.55 5.74 8.86
N ARG A 147 15.36 6.55 9.91
CA ARG A 147 14.17 7.43 10.04
C ARG A 147 14.10 8.51 8.96
N ARG A 148 15.24 9.05 8.50
CA ARG A 148 15.31 10.00 7.37
C ARG A 148 15.04 9.32 6.04
N GLY A 149 15.80 8.27 5.78
CA GLY A 149 15.48 7.24 4.82
C GLY A 149 16.62 6.63 4.06
N VAL A 150 16.52 5.33 3.79
CA VAL A 150 17.52 4.62 3.03
C VAL A 150 17.32 4.96 1.54
N PRO A 151 18.37 5.36 0.81
CA PRO A 151 18.28 5.53 -0.64
C PRO A 151 17.95 4.20 -1.32
N GLN A 152 17.05 4.21 -2.31
CA GLN A 152 16.66 2.99 -3.02
C GLN A 152 17.86 2.16 -3.52
N PRO A 153 18.90 2.76 -4.16
CA PRO A 153 20.05 1.98 -4.64
C PRO A 153 20.91 1.34 -3.53
N LYS A 154 20.69 1.72 -2.27
CA LYS A 154 21.42 1.20 -1.11
C LYS A 154 20.55 0.27 -0.25
N ARG A 155 19.25 0.19 -0.53
CA ARG A 155 18.28 -0.50 0.33
C ARG A 155 18.53 -2.00 0.42
N ARG A 156 18.80 -2.66 -0.71
CA ARG A 156 19.22 -4.07 -0.78
C ARG A 156 20.29 -4.40 0.27
N THR A 157 21.42 -3.68 0.22
CA THR A 157 22.56 -3.91 1.12
C THR A 157 22.26 -3.53 2.57
N VAL A 158 21.60 -2.38 2.80
CA VAL A 158 21.29 -1.91 4.16
C VAL A 158 20.31 -2.85 4.86
N TRP A 159 19.29 -3.35 4.17
CA TRP A 159 18.33 -4.28 4.76
C TRP A 159 18.99 -5.61 5.14
N GLN A 160 19.84 -6.17 4.27
CA GLN A 160 20.59 -7.37 4.61
C GLN A 160 21.53 -7.17 5.81
N HIS A 161 22.16 -5.99 5.94
CA HIS A 161 22.96 -5.65 7.12
C HIS A 161 22.11 -5.50 8.39
N LEU A 162 20.92 -4.88 8.31
CA LEU A 162 20.01 -4.73 9.45
C LEU A 162 19.44 -6.07 9.91
N LEU A 163 19.18 -6.97 8.98
CA LEU A 163 18.68 -8.33 9.21
C LEU A 163 19.78 -9.31 9.62
N GLN A 164 21.06 -8.97 9.37
CA GLN A 164 22.20 -9.87 9.52
C GLN A 164 22.08 -11.14 8.65
N SER A 165 21.33 -11.04 7.55
CA SER A 165 21.10 -12.14 6.61
C SER A 165 22.20 -12.29 5.56
N TRP A 166 23.08 -11.27 5.42
CA TRP A 166 24.21 -11.33 4.49
C TRP A 166 25.08 -12.56 4.74
N GLY A 167 25.45 -13.28 3.68
CA GLY A 167 26.31 -14.49 3.75
C GLY A 167 25.67 -15.69 4.44
N MET A 168 24.34 -15.70 4.65
CA MET A 168 23.65 -16.90 5.16
C MET A 168 23.67 -18.04 4.16
N LYS A 169 23.53 -17.77 2.85
CA LYS A 169 23.66 -18.80 1.80
C LYS A 169 25.00 -19.53 1.83
N ASP A 170 26.08 -18.79 2.12
CA ASP A 170 27.44 -19.37 2.18
C ASP A 170 27.64 -20.18 3.47
N ARG A 171 26.95 -19.79 4.56
CA ARG A 171 26.99 -20.49 5.85
C ARG A 171 26.09 -21.73 5.90
N CYS A 172 25.05 -21.76 5.09
CA CYS A 172 24.06 -22.83 5.01
C CYS A 172 23.88 -23.31 3.55
N PRO A 173 24.95 -23.78 2.90
CA PRO A 173 24.92 -24.08 1.47
C PRO A 173 23.93 -25.21 1.16
N GLY A 174 23.06 -24.97 0.18
CA GLY A 174 22.07 -25.96 -0.28
C GLY A 174 20.85 -26.11 0.62
N GLU A 175 20.81 -25.44 1.77
CA GLU A 175 19.70 -25.59 2.73
C GLU A 175 18.39 -25.03 2.16
N TYR A 176 18.42 -23.85 1.53
CA TYR A 176 17.25 -23.32 0.83
C TYR A 176 16.75 -24.27 -0.27
N MET A 177 17.68 -24.87 -1.02
CA MET A 177 17.34 -25.82 -2.08
C MET A 177 16.64 -27.06 -1.53
N ARG A 178 17.18 -27.61 -0.44
CA ARG A 178 16.60 -28.75 0.28
C ARG A 178 15.18 -28.42 0.78
N LEU A 179 15.00 -27.25 1.39
CA LEU A 179 13.74 -26.85 2.02
C LEU A 179 12.61 -26.60 1.02
N HIS A 180 12.86 -25.94 -0.12
CA HIS A 180 11.78 -25.72 -1.10
C HIS A 180 11.48 -26.94 -1.98
N SER A 181 12.40 -27.92 -2.01
CA SER A 181 12.21 -29.19 -2.76
C SER A 181 11.51 -30.26 -1.92
N GLN A 182 11.59 -30.16 -0.59
CA GLN A 182 10.90 -31.06 0.32
C GLN A 182 9.38 -30.83 0.25
N PRO A 183 8.53 -31.86 0.21
CA PRO A 183 7.09 -31.68 0.27
C PRO A 183 6.64 -31.08 1.61
N LEU A 184 5.58 -30.27 1.61
CA LEU A 184 4.92 -29.82 2.83
C LEU A 184 4.24 -30.99 3.55
N ASP A 185 4.19 -30.91 4.88
CA ASP A 185 3.54 -31.92 5.72
C ASP A 185 2.00 -31.98 5.52
N SER A 186 1.39 -30.95 4.91
CA SER A 186 -0.05 -30.89 4.62
C SER A 186 -0.35 -30.19 3.28
N ASN A 187 -1.24 -30.80 2.51
CA ASN A 187 -1.78 -30.21 1.27
C ASN A 187 -2.58 -28.93 1.53
N ASP A 188 -3.23 -28.82 2.70
CA ASP A 188 -3.99 -27.62 3.06
C ASP A 188 -3.08 -26.38 3.10
N LEU A 189 -1.81 -26.57 3.49
CA LEU A 189 -0.84 -25.49 3.58
C LEU A 189 -0.47 -24.95 2.20
N ALA A 190 -0.29 -25.84 1.22
CA ALA A 190 -0.03 -25.47 -0.16
C ALA A 190 -1.20 -24.66 -0.74
N ASP A 191 -2.44 -25.07 -0.46
CA ASP A 191 -3.64 -24.38 -0.93
C ASP A 191 -3.80 -22.99 -0.28
N VAL A 192 -3.50 -22.86 1.02
CA VAL A 192 -3.52 -21.56 1.71
C VAL A 192 -2.47 -20.62 1.13
N ILE A 193 -1.25 -21.12 0.85
CA ILE A 193 -0.20 -20.33 0.19
C ILE A 193 -0.71 -19.86 -1.18
N ALA A 194 -1.20 -20.77 -2.02
CA ALA A 194 -1.66 -20.46 -3.38
C ALA A 194 -2.74 -19.36 -3.40
N ARG A 195 -3.70 -19.40 -2.47
CA ARG A 195 -4.72 -18.34 -2.34
C ARG A 195 -4.13 -16.98 -1.97
N ASP A 196 -3.11 -16.96 -1.12
CA ASP A 196 -2.49 -15.71 -0.69
C ASP A 196 -1.61 -15.09 -1.79
N LEU A 197 -1.03 -15.91 -2.69
CA LEU A 197 -0.25 -15.43 -3.84
C LEU A 197 -1.08 -14.51 -4.75
N ASP A 198 -2.32 -14.90 -5.08
CA ASP A 198 -3.18 -14.18 -6.02
C ASP A 198 -3.59 -12.78 -5.49
N ARG A 199 -3.58 -12.56 -4.16
CA ARG A 199 -3.89 -11.26 -3.54
C ARG A 199 -2.67 -10.49 -3.04
N THR A 200 -1.47 -11.04 -3.15
CA THR A 200 -0.24 -10.37 -2.71
C THR A 200 0.30 -9.46 -3.82
N PHE A 201 0.19 -8.13 -3.61
CA PHE A 201 0.63 -7.11 -4.57
C PHE A 201 0.15 -7.33 -6.02
N PRO A 202 -1.17 -7.52 -6.26
CA PRO A 202 -1.69 -7.91 -7.57
C PRO A 202 -1.48 -6.84 -8.66
N THR A 203 -1.29 -5.59 -8.26
CA THR A 203 -1.00 -4.47 -9.17
C THR A 203 0.49 -4.30 -9.47
N ASN A 204 1.37 -5.10 -8.87
CA ASN A 204 2.80 -5.06 -9.12
C ASN A 204 3.15 -5.95 -10.33
N ARG A 205 3.92 -5.41 -11.28
CA ARG A 205 4.33 -6.12 -12.50
C ARG A 205 5.01 -7.48 -12.28
N LEU A 206 5.68 -7.67 -11.14
CA LEU A 206 6.36 -8.93 -10.82
C LEU A 206 5.38 -10.01 -10.35
N PHE A 207 4.28 -9.59 -9.70
CA PHE A 207 3.30 -10.49 -9.07
C PHE A 207 1.95 -10.54 -9.78
N SER A 208 1.70 -9.65 -10.75
CA SER A 208 0.41 -9.52 -11.46
C SER A 208 0.10 -10.70 -12.38
N MET A 209 1.13 -11.38 -12.89
CA MET A 209 0.95 -12.57 -13.72
C MET A 209 0.76 -13.80 -12.84
N LYS A 210 -0.41 -14.43 -12.95
CA LYS A 210 -0.70 -15.71 -12.31
C LYS A 210 0.31 -16.77 -12.74
N SER A 211 0.91 -17.45 -11.76
CA SER A 211 2.01 -18.39 -11.98
C SER A 211 3.21 -17.79 -12.72
N GLY A 212 3.37 -16.47 -12.73
CA GLY A 212 4.53 -15.78 -13.27
C GLY A 212 5.75 -15.91 -12.37
N GLN A 213 6.90 -15.38 -12.81
CA GLN A 213 8.18 -15.50 -12.10
C GLN A 213 8.09 -15.05 -10.63
N GLY A 214 7.47 -13.92 -10.34
CA GLY A 214 7.34 -13.40 -8.97
C GLY A 214 6.48 -14.26 -8.07
N GLN A 215 5.33 -14.74 -8.55
CA GLN A 215 4.48 -15.65 -7.77
C GLN A 215 5.16 -16.98 -7.51
N GLN A 216 5.89 -17.53 -8.49
CA GLN A 216 6.65 -18.77 -8.30
C GLN A 216 7.77 -18.61 -7.27
N MET A 217 8.52 -17.51 -7.36
CA MET A 217 9.57 -17.16 -6.39
C MET A 217 8.97 -17.01 -4.98
N LEU A 218 7.87 -16.27 -4.85
CA LEU A 218 7.15 -16.09 -3.58
C LEU A 218 6.66 -17.44 -3.01
N CYS A 219 6.09 -18.29 -3.86
CA CYS A 219 5.66 -19.63 -3.48
C CYS A 219 6.82 -20.47 -2.91
N ARG A 220 7.96 -20.53 -3.60
CA ARG A 220 9.14 -21.29 -3.15
C ARG A 220 9.69 -20.79 -1.81
N ILE A 221 9.75 -19.46 -1.62
CA ILE A 221 10.21 -18.87 -0.36
C ILE A 221 9.27 -19.24 0.81
N LEU A 222 7.96 -19.11 0.62
CA LEU A 222 6.98 -19.42 1.65
C LEU A 222 6.93 -20.91 1.97
N HIS A 223 7.02 -21.75 0.94
CA HIS A 223 7.15 -23.21 1.07
C HIS A 223 8.40 -23.57 1.87
N ALA A 224 9.57 -23.05 1.47
CA ALA A 224 10.82 -23.29 2.19
C ALA A 224 10.73 -22.88 3.66
N TYR A 225 10.10 -21.74 3.96
CA TYR A 225 9.94 -21.29 5.35
C TYR A 225 9.00 -22.19 6.15
N ALA A 226 7.90 -22.65 5.55
CA ALA A 226 7.01 -23.60 6.20
C ALA A 226 7.72 -24.89 6.59
N ASN A 227 8.64 -25.39 5.75
CA ASN A 227 9.51 -26.52 6.08
C ASN A 227 10.63 -26.16 7.08
N TYR A 228 11.11 -24.91 7.07
CA TYR A 228 12.12 -24.42 8.01
C TYR A 228 11.58 -24.34 9.45
N ASN A 229 10.32 -23.90 9.62
CA ASN A 229 9.66 -23.82 10.91
C ASN A 229 8.23 -24.37 10.84
N PRO A 230 8.05 -25.71 10.90
CA PRO A 230 6.74 -26.36 10.81
C PRO A 230 5.77 -25.97 11.94
N GLY A 231 6.29 -25.56 13.10
CA GLY A 231 5.46 -25.09 14.23
C GLY A 231 4.70 -23.79 13.95
N VAL A 232 5.18 -22.99 13.00
CA VAL A 232 4.44 -21.86 12.43
C VAL A 232 3.80 -22.25 11.10
N GLY A 233 4.55 -22.96 10.26
CA GLY A 233 4.15 -23.29 8.90
C GLY A 233 3.91 -22.04 8.07
N TYR A 234 2.69 -21.90 7.57
CA TYR A 234 2.22 -20.73 6.85
C TYR A 234 0.95 -20.17 7.46
N CYS A 235 0.94 -18.87 7.67
CA CYS A 235 -0.22 -18.11 8.11
C CYS A 235 -0.50 -16.99 7.10
N GLN A 236 -1.78 -16.74 6.83
CA GLN A 236 -2.22 -15.67 5.93
C GLN A 236 -1.59 -14.33 6.31
N GLY A 237 -1.08 -13.62 5.29
CA GLY A 237 -0.40 -12.34 5.45
C GLY A 237 1.12 -12.45 5.43
N MET A 238 1.70 -13.63 5.64
CA MET A 238 3.14 -13.86 5.49
C MET A 238 3.63 -13.57 4.07
N GLY A 239 2.80 -13.83 3.05
CA GLY A 239 3.12 -13.52 1.66
C GLY A 239 3.48 -12.05 1.43
N PHE A 240 2.82 -11.11 2.11
CA PHE A 240 3.15 -9.69 1.97
C PHE A 240 4.52 -9.32 2.56
N LEU A 241 4.94 -9.99 3.63
CA LEU A 241 6.28 -9.79 4.21
C LEU A 241 7.36 -10.31 3.25
N ALA A 242 7.17 -11.53 2.72
CA ALA A 242 8.09 -12.13 1.76
C ALA A 242 8.15 -11.32 0.45
N ALA A 243 7.02 -10.92 -0.11
CA ALA A 243 6.97 -10.08 -1.30
C ALA A 243 7.64 -8.71 -1.10
N THR A 244 7.52 -8.12 0.09
CA THR A 244 8.23 -6.87 0.44
C THR A 244 9.75 -7.04 0.41
N LEU A 245 10.25 -8.20 0.86
CA LEU A 245 11.67 -8.54 0.77
C LEU A 245 12.10 -8.85 -0.66
N ILE A 246 11.28 -9.55 -1.46
CA ILE A 246 11.54 -9.80 -2.89
C ILE A 246 11.80 -8.49 -3.64
N LEU A 247 10.94 -7.48 -3.45
CA LEU A 247 11.05 -6.19 -4.14
C LEU A 247 12.25 -5.34 -3.72
N GLN A 248 13.04 -5.75 -2.72
CA GLN A 248 14.16 -4.97 -2.18
C GLN A 248 15.49 -5.73 -2.19
N VAL A 249 15.46 -7.03 -1.88
CA VAL A 249 16.63 -7.91 -1.84
C VAL A 249 16.86 -8.58 -3.19
N GLU A 250 15.77 -8.88 -3.91
CA GLU A 250 15.70 -9.42 -5.28
C GLU A 250 16.27 -10.83 -5.49
N GLU A 251 17.46 -11.17 -4.96
CA GLU A 251 18.00 -12.55 -5.09
C GLU A 251 17.21 -13.53 -4.21
N GLU A 252 16.67 -14.59 -4.82
CA GLU A 252 15.71 -15.49 -4.16
C GLU A 252 16.21 -16.13 -2.86
N GLU A 253 17.42 -16.69 -2.86
CA GLU A 253 17.96 -17.31 -1.65
C GLU A 253 18.33 -16.26 -0.58
N ASP A 254 18.85 -15.09 -0.98
CA ASP A 254 19.12 -14.00 -0.04
C ASP A 254 17.80 -13.45 0.56
N VAL A 255 16.71 -13.44 -0.21
CA VAL A 255 15.36 -13.11 0.26
C VAL A 255 14.87 -14.15 1.26
N PHE A 256 15.05 -15.44 1.00
CA PHE A 256 14.68 -16.50 1.95
C PHE A 256 15.37 -16.28 3.31
N TRP A 257 16.69 -16.05 3.31
CA TRP A 257 17.42 -15.80 4.56
C TRP A 257 17.04 -14.48 5.22
N ALA A 258 16.72 -13.44 4.44
CA ALA A 258 16.16 -12.20 4.96
C ALA A 258 14.79 -12.44 5.63
N PHE A 259 13.95 -13.30 5.05
CA PHE A 259 12.64 -13.65 5.58
C PHE A 259 12.77 -14.45 6.88
N VAL A 260 13.64 -15.48 6.90
CA VAL A 260 13.99 -16.21 8.13
C VAL A 260 14.46 -15.24 9.21
N ALA A 261 15.32 -14.26 8.89
CA ALA A 261 15.78 -13.27 9.85
C ALA A 261 14.64 -12.38 10.39
N VAL A 262 13.69 -11.95 9.57
CA VAL A 262 12.49 -11.21 10.04
C VAL A 262 11.63 -12.07 10.97
N MET A 263 11.49 -13.36 10.65
CA MET A 263 10.64 -14.28 11.39
C MET A 263 11.24 -14.71 12.74
N GLU A 264 12.52 -15.09 12.74
CA GLU A 264 13.16 -15.77 13.86
C GLU A 264 13.92 -14.84 14.82
N ASN A 265 14.38 -13.68 14.35
CA ASN A 265 15.17 -12.77 15.19
C ASN A 265 14.29 -12.19 16.31
N THR A 266 14.76 -12.29 17.56
CA THR A 266 14.04 -11.85 18.77
C THR A 266 13.62 -10.37 18.75
N LYS A 267 14.32 -9.52 17.99
CA LYS A 267 13.97 -8.11 17.81
C LYS A 267 12.62 -7.90 17.12
N TYR A 268 12.28 -8.78 16.18
CA TYR A 268 11.05 -8.72 15.40
C TYR A 268 10.07 -9.79 15.87
N ASN A 269 10.55 -11.01 16.06
CA ASN A 269 9.81 -12.17 16.55
C ASN A 269 8.51 -12.41 15.76
N MET A 270 8.53 -12.19 14.44
CA MET A 270 7.32 -12.31 13.63
C MET A 270 6.77 -13.74 13.63
N LYS A 271 7.60 -14.76 13.87
CA LYS A 271 7.12 -16.14 14.09
C LYS A 271 6.04 -16.23 15.17
N ALA A 272 6.18 -15.48 16.28
CA ALA A 272 5.21 -15.48 17.36
C ALA A 272 3.99 -14.59 17.08
N VAL A 273 4.05 -13.73 16.06
CA VAL A 273 2.90 -13.00 15.53
C VAL A 273 2.00 -13.95 14.74
N PHE A 274 2.59 -14.91 14.01
CA PHE A 274 1.87 -15.87 13.16
C PHE A 274 1.66 -17.25 13.79
N ALA A 275 2.33 -17.55 14.91
CA ALA A 275 2.17 -18.80 15.64
C ALA A 275 0.71 -18.99 16.09
N PRO A 276 0.27 -20.25 16.33
CA PRO A 276 -1.07 -20.53 16.85
C PRO A 276 -1.42 -19.66 18.06
N SER A 277 -2.66 -19.15 18.07
CA SER A 277 -3.17 -18.18 19.06
C SER A 277 -2.55 -16.78 19.02
N PHE A 278 -1.66 -16.49 18.06
CA PHE A 278 -1.08 -15.18 17.80
C PHE A 278 -0.48 -14.48 19.04
N PRO A 279 0.35 -15.16 19.86
CA PRO A 279 0.74 -14.67 21.18
C PRO A 279 1.43 -13.30 21.15
N HIS A 280 2.27 -13.03 20.16
CA HIS A 280 2.94 -11.72 20.04
C HIS A 280 2.01 -10.64 19.47
N LEU A 281 1.04 -11.02 18.64
CA LEU A 281 0.03 -10.07 18.14
C LEU A 281 -0.87 -9.57 19.28
N GLN A 282 -1.31 -10.48 20.16
CA GLN A 282 -2.10 -10.14 21.34
C GLN A 282 -1.31 -9.21 22.29
N CYS A 283 -0.03 -9.53 22.54
CA CYS A 283 0.86 -8.65 23.27
C CYS A 283 1.00 -7.27 22.60
N ALA A 284 1.14 -7.24 21.27
CA ALA A 284 1.24 -5.99 20.53
C ALA A 284 -0.02 -5.12 20.66
N PHE A 285 -1.21 -5.72 20.65
CA PHE A 285 -2.45 -4.98 20.93
C PHE A 285 -2.50 -4.43 22.34
N HIS A 286 -2.09 -5.21 23.36
CA HIS A 286 -2.01 -4.73 24.74
C HIS A 286 -1.08 -3.50 24.87
N VAL A 287 0.13 -3.58 24.30
CA VAL A 287 1.08 -2.47 24.28
C VAL A 287 0.50 -1.26 23.54
N PHE A 288 -0.15 -1.49 22.39
CA PHE A 288 -0.76 -0.43 21.59
C PHE A 288 -1.86 0.31 22.35
N GLU A 289 -2.74 -0.42 23.05
CA GLU A 289 -3.79 0.17 23.90
C GLU A 289 -3.21 0.98 25.06
N ALA A 290 -2.19 0.45 25.75
CA ALA A 290 -1.51 1.18 26.83
C ALA A 290 -0.85 2.48 26.33
N LEU A 291 -0.23 2.44 25.15
CA LEU A 291 0.32 3.64 24.52
C LEU A 291 -0.80 4.61 24.07
N MET A 292 -1.90 4.11 23.53
CA MET A 292 -3.06 4.93 23.15
C MET A 292 -3.64 5.64 24.38
N ARG A 293 -3.83 4.93 25.50
CA ARG A 293 -4.27 5.48 26.78
C ARG A 293 -3.37 6.63 27.24
N GLN A 294 -2.05 6.46 27.12
CA GLN A 294 -1.09 7.49 27.51
C GLN A 294 -1.06 8.70 26.55
N LYS A 295 -1.17 8.48 25.24
CA LYS A 295 -0.95 9.53 24.22
C LYS A 295 -2.21 10.24 23.76
N MET A 296 -3.37 9.57 23.84
CA MET A 296 -4.67 10.04 23.37
C MET A 296 -5.77 9.57 24.34
N PRO A 297 -5.73 9.97 25.63
CA PRO A 297 -6.60 9.43 26.67
C PRO A 297 -8.10 9.61 26.36
N LYS A 298 -8.48 10.72 25.72
CA LYS A 298 -9.87 10.97 25.31
C LYS A 298 -10.34 9.97 24.25
N LEU A 299 -9.51 9.72 23.24
CA LEU A 299 -9.81 8.75 22.20
C LEU A 299 -9.81 7.33 22.75
N TYR A 300 -8.87 7.01 23.66
CA TYR A 300 -8.86 5.74 24.37
C TYR A 300 -10.19 5.50 25.11
N ALA A 301 -10.62 6.45 25.94
CA ALA A 301 -11.88 6.32 26.68
C ALA A 301 -13.09 6.19 25.75
N HIS A 302 -13.05 6.87 24.59
CA HIS A 302 -14.09 6.75 23.58
C HIS A 302 -14.13 5.35 22.93
N LEU A 303 -12.98 4.80 22.52
CA LEU A 303 -12.85 3.52 21.81
C LEU A 303 -12.75 2.28 22.72
N HIS A 304 -12.65 2.46 24.04
CA HIS A 304 -12.52 1.34 24.98
C HIS A 304 -13.63 1.36 26.03
N ASP A 305 -13.88 2.52 26.67
CA ASP A 305 -14.84 2.61 27.77
C ASP A 305 -16.27 2.85 27.26
N ARG A 306 -16.44 3.72 26.25
CA ARG A 306 -17.76 4.07 25.68
C ARG A 306 -18.20 3.11 24.58
N HIS A 307 -17.32 2.86 23.63
CA HIS A 307 -17.53 1.96 22.49
C HIS A 307 -16.48 0.87 22.59
N PRO A 308 -16.78 -0.36 23.06
CA PRO A 308 -15.77 -1.38 23.34
C PRO A 308 -15.23 -2.01 22.05
N ILE A 309 -14.44 -1.25 21.27
CA ILE A 309 -13.90 -1.66 19.96
C ILE A 309 -12.42 -2.05 20.12
N PRO A 310 -12.11 -3.34 20.29
CA PRO A 310 -10.74 -3.79 20.47
C PRO A 310 -9.90 -3.61 19.19
N PRO A 311 -8.56 -3.43 19.31
CA PRO A 311 -7.67 -3.32 18.16
C PRO A 311 -7.73 -4.48 17.16
N CYS A 312 -8.11 -5.68 17.61
CA CYS A 312 -8.24 -6.85 16.73
C CYS A 312 -9.30 -6.68 15.63
N PHE A 313 -10.20 -5.69 15.72
CA PHE A 313 -11.19 -5.44 14.68
C PHE A 313 -10.72 -4.50 13.56
N TYR A 314 -9.61 -3.78 13.75
CA TYR A 314 -9.16 -2.78 12.76
C TYR A 314 -7.64 -2.76 12.53
N ALA A 315 -6.83 -3.31 13.43
CA ALA A 315 -5.37 -3.17 13.39
C ALA A 315 -4.62 -4.47 13.10
N VAL A 316 -5.29 -5.62 12.89
CA VAL A 316 -4.64 -6.92 12.64
C VAL A 316 -3.59 -6.84 11.53
N HIS A 317 -3.96 -6.33 10.36
CA HIS A 317 -3.03 -6.21 9.24
C HIS A 317 -1.93 -5.19 9.48
N TRP A 318 -2.14 -4.17 10.33
CA TRP A 318 -1.09 -3.19 10.63
C TRP A 318 0.11 -3.85 11.30
N PHE A 319 -0.16 -4.74 12.26
CA PHE A 319 0.88 -5.43 13.03
C PHE A 319 1.36 -6.71 12.35
N MET A 320 0.46 -7.52 11.78
CA MET A 320 0.85 -8.77 11.10
C MET A 320 1.67 -8.50 9.84
N THR A 321 1.31 -7.48 9.07
CA THR A 321 1.97 -7.19 7.78
C THR A 321 2.92 -6.00 7.87
N VAL A 322 3.12 -5.40 9.05
CA VAL A 322 3.93 -4.18 9.22
C VAL A 322 3.51 -3.11 8.19
N PHE A 323 2.19 -2.95 8.06
CA PHE A 323 1.49 -2.04 7.14
C PHE A 323 1.66 -2.29 5.63
N THR A 324 2.31 -3.38 5.20
CA THR A 324 2.52 -3.66 3.77
C THR A 324 1.21 -3.91 3.01
N TYR A 325 0.15 -4.33 3.72
CA TYR A 325 -1.15 -4.62 3.12
C TYR A 325 -1.88 -3.39 2.57
N TYR A 326 -1.68 -2.21 3.17
CA TYR A 326 -2.55 -1.04 2.93
C TYR A 326 -1.88 0.14 2.24
N PHE A 327 -0.59 0.38 2.51
CA PHE A 327 0.08 1.57 2.01
C PHE A 327 0.78 1.33 0.68
N ASN A 328 0.95 2.41 -0.09
CA ASN A 328 1.86 2.38 -1.24
C ASN A 328 3.28 1.96 -0.81
N PHE A 329 3.99 1.32 -1.73
CA PHE A 329 5.24 0.68 -1.39
C PHE A 329 6.36 1.67 -1.04
N GLY A 330 6.27 2.90 -1.55
CA GLY A 330 7.12 4.01 -1.13
C GLY A 330 7.06 4.23 0.39
N LEU A 331 5.87 4.38 0.97
CA LEU A 331 5.69 4.52 2.41
C LEU A 331 6.07 3.23 3.17
N VAL A 332 5.69 2.06 2.65
CA VAL A 332 6.06 0.77 3.24
C VAL A 332 7.58 0.65 3.39
N SER A 333 8.35 0.98 2.35
CA SER A 333 9.81 0.95 2.41
C SER A 333 10.39 1.87 3.49
N ARG A 334 9.76 3.04 3.72
CA ARG A 334 10.14 3.96 4.80
C ARG A 334 9.85 3.39 6.19
N ILE A 335 8.70 2.73 6.35
CA ILE A 335 8.31 2.07 7.60
C ILE A 335 9.28 0.93 7.89
N TRP A 336 9.59 0.10 6.88
CA TRP A 336 10.49 -1.03 7.00
C TRP A 336 11.93 -0.63 7.30
N ASP A 337 12.44 0.45 6.70
CA ASP A 337 13.75 1.01 7.06
C ASP A 337 13.86 1.26 8.59
N MET A 338 12.79 1.77 9.21
CA MET A 338 12.74 2.00 10.65
C MET A 338 12.48 0.71 11.44
N PHE A 339 11.58 -0.15 10.98
CA PHE A 339 11.25 -1.42 11.64
C PHE A 339 12.49 -2.33 11.72
N LEU A 340 13.18 -2.55 10.62
CA LEU A 340 14.42 -3.34 10.59
C LEU A 340 15.53 -2.69 11.45
N CYS A 341 15.54 -1.37 11.59
CA CYS A 341 16.50 -0.68 12.45
C CYS A 341 16.14 -0.72 13.95
N GLU A 342 14.87 -0.61 14.32
CA GLU A 342 14.44 -0.31 15.69
C GLU A 342 13.50 -1.35 16.31
N GLY A 343 13.03 -2.35 15.55
CA GLY A 343 12.02 -3.31 15.98
C GLY A 343 10.62 -2.68 15.98
N TRP A 344 9.77 -3.06 16.94
CA TRP A 344 8.34 -2.70 16.99
C TRP A 344 8.03 -1.22 17.24
N LYS A 345 8.96 -0.45 17.78
CA LYS A 345 8.69 0.94 18.20
C LYS A 345 8.15 1.85 17.08
N PRO A 346 8.71 1.87 15.86
CA PRO A 346 8.14 2.62 14.74
C PRO A 346 6.76 2.11 14.33
N VAL A 347 6.48 0.80 14.45
CA VAL A 347 5.16 0.22 14.12
C VAL A 347 4.08 0.85 15.00
N TYR A 348 4.30 0.87 16.32
CA TYR A 348 3.40 1.55 17.26
C TYR A 348 3.25 3.04 16.96
N ARG A 349 4.34 3.73 16.59
CA ARG A 349 4.27 5.16 16.23
C ARG A 349 3.38 5.41 15.01
N ILE A 350 3.47 4.56 13.99
CA ILE A 350 2.64 4.69 12.78
C ILE A 350 1.17 4.42 13.13
N ALA A 351 0.89 3.35 13.88
CA ALA A 351 -0.48 3.04 14.33
C ALA A 351 -1.10 4.19 15.14
N LEU A 352 -0.36 4.74 16.11
CA LEU A 352 -0.82 5.88 16.91
C LEU A 352 -0.97 7.15 16.07
N ALA A 353 -0.13 7.35 15.04
CA ALA A 353 -0.23 8.51 14.17
C ALA A 353 -1.47 8.47 13.29
N LEU A 354 -1.89 7.29 12.82
CA LEU A 354 -3.16 7.13 12.10
C LEU A 354 -4.34 7.59 12.95
N LEU A 355 -4.41 7.09 14.19
CA LEU A 355 -5.42 7.51 15.15
C LEU A 355 -5.31 9.02 15.47
N LYS A 356 -4.10 9.55 15.62
CA LYS A 356 -3.89 10.96 15.97
C LYS A 356 -4.35 11.93 14.89
N ILE A 357 -4.14 11.58 13.62
CA ILE A 357 -4.57 12.40 12.47
C ILE A 357 -6.11 12.46 12.42
N GLU A 358 -6.76 11.34 12.73
CA GLU A 358 -8.23 11.20 12.64
C GLU A 358 -8.95 11.43 13.98
N GLU A 359 -8.22 11.80 15.03
CA GLU A 359 -8.72 11.87 16.42
C GLU A 359 -10.00 12.70 16.53
N ARG A 360 -10.05 13.87 15.88
CA ARG A 360 -11.23 14.74 15.89
C ARG A 360 -12.44 14.09 15.24
N ARG A 361 -12.24 13.42 14.10
CA ARG A 361 -13.31 12.73 13.37
C ARG A 361 -13.83 11.56 14.20
N LEU A 362 -12.93 10.72 14.72
CA LEU A 362 -13.30 9.57 15.53
C LEU A 362 -14.09 9.97 16.79
N LEU A 363 -13.67 11.04 17.48
CA LEU A 363 -14.39 11.55 18.66
C LEU A 363 -15.78 12.13 18.35
N SER A 364 -16.07 12.46 17.10
CA SER A 364 -17.40 12.98 16.70
C SER A 364 -18.41 11.87 16.36
N LEU A 365 -17.94 10.64 16.16
CA LEU A 365 -18.79 9.49 15.84
C LEU A 365 -19.31 8.86 17.13
N ASN A 366 -20.61 8.52 17.17
CA ASN A 366 -21.31 8.13 18.40
C ASN A 366 -21.87 6.70 18.33
N THR A 367 -21.56 5.94 17.28
CA THR A 367 -22.01 4.55 17.14
C THR A 367 -20.84 3.62 16.86
N ASP A 368 -20.92 2.40 17.38
CA ASP A 368 -19.89 1.36 17.20
C ASP A 368 -19.65 1.08 15.71
N THR A 369 -20.72 1.04 14.92
CA THR A 369 -20.67 0.77 13.47
C THR A 369 -19.92 1.87 12.71
N GLU A 370 -20.25 3.15 12.96
CA GLU A 370 -19.57 4.27 12.30
C GLU A 370 -18.09 4.32 12.66
N LEU A 371 -17.77 4.10 13.95
CA LEU A 371 -16.39 4.05 14.44
C LEU A 371 -15.62 2.90 13.80
N LEU A 372 -16.20 1.70 13.74
CA LEU A 372 -15.53 0.54 13.17
C LEU A 372 -15.29 0.73 11.66
N LEU A 373 -16.27 1.24 10.91
CA LEU A 373 -16.09 1.57 9.49
C LEU A 373 -15.01 2.64 9.29
N ALA A 374 -15.02 3.69 10.13
CA ALA A 374 -14.03 4.76 10.12
C ALA A 374 -12.61 4.26 10.41
N LEU A 375 -12.46 3.30 11.33
CA LEU A 375 -11.19 2.68 11.69
C LEU A 375 -10.68 1.72 10.61
N LYS A 376 -11.58 0.93 10.00
CA LYS A 376 -11.23 -0.01 8.92
C LYS A 376 -10.70 0.69 7.67
N GLY A 377 -11.14 1.93 7.40
CA GLY A 377 -10.65 2.76 6.28
C GLY A 377 -9.60 3.81 6.68
N ILE A 378 -9.07 3.79 7.91
CA ILE A 378 -8.28 4.92 8.44
C ILE A 378 -6.98 5.18 7.67
N GLN A 379 -6.42 4.15 7.03
CA GLN A 379 -5.23 4.24 6.17
C GLN A 379 -5.46 5.05 4.89
N GLU A 380 -6.71 5.22 4.46
CA GLU A 380 -7.04 5.80 3.16
C GLU A 380 -6.68 7.29 3.12
N SER A 381 -6.23 7.73 1.93
CA SER A 381 -5.90 9.12 1.63
C SER A 381 -4.84 9.75 2.53
N LYS A 382 -4.04 8.96 3.25
CA LYS A 382 -2.99 9.47 4.12
C LYS A 382 -1.75 9.88 3.33
N ARG A 383 -1.33 11.13 3.49
CA ARG A 383 -0.10 11.65 2.89
C ARG A 383 1.11 11.05 3.60
N PRO A 384 2.01 10.32 2.89
CA PRO A 384 3.15 9.64 3.53
C PRO A 384 4.02 10.55 4.40
N VAL A 385 4.34 11.75 3.92
CA VAL A 385 5.19 12.72 4.62
C VAL A 385 4.56 13.18 5.93
N GLU A 386 3.25 13.45 5.92
CA GLU A 386 2.51 13.89 7.10
C GLU A 386 2.41 12.77 8.14
N LEU A 387 2.08 11.56 7.70
CA LEU A 387 2.01 10.39 8.57
C LEU A 387 3.34 10.12 9.27
N LEU A 388 4.45 10.09 8.51
CA LEU A 388 5.79 9.89 9.06
C LEU A 388 6.18 11.01 10.03
N LYS A 389 5.88 12.27 9.68
CA LYS A 389 6.16 13.43 10.55
C LYS A 389 5.38 13.34 11.86
N THR A 390 4.10 12.97 11.81
CA THR A 390 3.26 12.80 13.00
C THR A 390 3.76 11.62 13.84
N ALA A 391 4.04 10.48 13.24
CA ALA A 391 4.58 9.29 13.91
C ALA A 391 5.89 9.58 14.65
N LEU A 392 6.84 10.27 14.02
CA LEU A 392 8.13 10.60 14.62
C LEU A 392 8.04 11.62 15.76
N LYS A 393 6.97 12.43 15.81
CA LYS A 393 6.69 13.33 16.95
C LYS A 393 6.18 12.60 18.19
N ILE A 394 5.64 11.38 18.05
CA ILE A 394 5.14 10.59 19.19
C ILE A 394 6.32 10.01 19.97
N ARG A 395 6.49 10.48 21.22
CA ARG A 395 7.64 10.15 22.08
C ARG A 395 7.26 9.11 23.15
N PHE A 396 7.95 7.98 23.12
CA PHE A 396 8.03 7.00 24.19
C PHE A 396 9.38 6.27 24.10
N LYS A 397 9.86 5.69 25.21
CA LYS A 397 11.14 4.96 25.27
C LYS A 397 10.93 3.50 24.85
N SER A 398 11.96 2.86 24.28
CA SER A 398 11.88 1.42 23.98
C SER A 398 11.79 0.60 25.27
N ALA A 399 12.46 1.04 26.34
CA ALA A 399 12.34 0.42 27.66
C ALA A 399 10.89 0.36 28.18
N TYR A 400 10.08 1.39 27.90
CA TYR A 400 8.66 1.39 28.29
C TYR A 400 7.84 0.39 27.48
N VAL A 401 8.14 0.22 26.18
CA VAL A 401 7.51 -0.81 25.35
C VAL A 401 7.85 -2.19 25.89
N ASN A 402 9.12 -2.45 26.18
CA ASN A 402 9.57 -3.73 26.72
C ASN A 402 8.92 -4.02 28.07
N GLN A 403 8.85 -3.03 28.96
CA GLN A 403 8.15 -3.16 30.24
C GLN A 403 6.69 -3.60 30.05
N LEU A 404 5.93 -2.97 29.16
CA LEU A 404 4.54 -3.35 28.88
C LEU A 404 4.43 -4.77 28.30
N MET A 405 5.42 -5.22 27.53
CA MET A 405 5.46 -6.60 27.03
C MET A 405 5.74 -7.59 28.16
N ASP A 406 6.70 -7.29 29.04
CA ASP A 406 7.04 -8.12 30.19
C ASP A 406 5.85 -8.23 31.16
N GLU A 407 5.15 -7.11 31.40
CA GLU A 407 3.91 -7.06 32.19
C GLU A 407 2.80 -7.94 31.59
N TYR A 408 2.63 -7.94 30.26
CA TYR A 408 1.68 -8.81 29.58
C TYR A 408 2.04 -10.30 29.73
N HIS A 409 3.33 -10.64 29.63
CA HIS A 409 3.80 -12.02 29.74
C HIS A 409 3.80 -12.56 31.18
N ALA A 410 3.88 -11.68 32.19
CA ALA A 410 3.81 -12.04 33.60
C ALA A 410 2.38 -12.33 34.10
N GLN A 411 1.35 -11.95 33.33
CA GLN A 411 -0.04 -12.20 33.72
C GLN A 411 -0.38 -13.70 33.67
N PRO A 412 -1.03 -14.27 34.70
CA PRO A 412 -1.53 -15.63 34.65
C PRO A 412 -2.56 -15.76 33.52
N ARG A 413 -2.37 -16.76 32.65
CA ARG A 413 -3.21 -17.01 31.47
C ARG A 413 -4.45 -17.82 31.79
#